data_AF-A0AAV4CV74-F1
#
_entry.id   AF-A0AAV4CV74-F1
#
_cell.length_a   1.000
_cell.length_b   1.000
_cell.length_c   1.000
_cell.angle_alpha   90.00
_cell.angle_beta   90.00
_cell.angle_gamma   90.00
#
_symmetry.space_group_name_H-M   'P 1'
#
loop_
_entity.id
_entity.type
_entity.pdbx_description
1 polymer ?
#
loop_
_entity_poly.entity_id
_entity_poly.type
_entity_poly.pdbx_seq_one_letter_code
_entity_poly.pdbx_strand_id
1 'polypeptide(L)'
;MQSTSDSEDVKVEKFYEEIEKAKGYLKSQDIIIVMGDFNAKVGDERVDIVGPSGIGTVNERGSRLIEWCQINDFTITNIKTTLGDSGLERPGDRNRNKIDYILIQKRFRNAVKTSKSLPGAESD
;
A
#
# COMPACT_ATOMS: atom_id res chain seq x y z
N MET A 1 14.53 29.02 -9.38
CA MET A 1 13.49 28.06 -9.83
C MET A 1 13.57 26.88 -8.88
N GLN A 2 12.65 26.76 -7.93
CA GLN A 2 12.57 25.58 -7.07
C GLN A 2 11.64 24.59 -7.77
N SER A 3 12.18 23.42 -8.10
CA SER A 3 11.52 22.44 -8.97
C SER A 3 10.36 21.79 -8.21
N THR A 4 9.26 21.48 -8.89
CA THR A 4 8.05 20.86 -8.31
C THR A 4 8.33 19.54 -7.57
N SER A 5 9.44 18.86 -7.87
CA SER A 5 9.92 17.66 -7.16
C SER A 5 10.15 17.90 -5.67
N ASP A 6 10.83 18.98 -5.28
CA ASP A 6 11.11 19.31 -3.87
C ASP A 6 9.80 19.44 -3.06
N SER A 7 8.76 19.96 -3.70
CA SER A 7 7.46 20.18 -3.05
C SER A 7 6.67 18.88 -2.86
N GLU A 8 6.87 17.88 -3.72
CA GLU A 8 6.24 16.57 -3.58
C GLU A 8 6.97 15.73 -2.55
N ASP A 9 8.28 15.74 -2.55
CA ASP A 9 9.11 15.01 -1.58
C ASP A 9 8.84 15.50 -0.15
N VAL A 10 8.75 16.82 0.06
CA VAL A 10 8.36 17.40 1.36
C VAL A 10 6.98 16.92 1.81
N LYS A 11 6.02 16.73 0.91
CA LYS A 11 4.68 16.20 1.28
C LYS A 11 4.75 14.73 1.67
N VAL A 12 5.58 13.95 0.99
CA VAL A 12 5.77 12.52 1.30
C VAL A 12 6.48 12.35 2.64
N GLU A 13 7.54 13.12 2.90
CA GLU A 13 8.20 13.13 4.21
C GLU A 13 7.21 13.46 5.33
N LYS A 14 6.44 14.54 5.14
CA LYS A 14 5.44 14.99 6.12
C LYS A 14 4.38 13.91 6.38
N PHE A 15 3.93 13.20 5.35
CA PHE A 15 2.99 12.10 5.51
C PHE A 15 3.53 10.99 6.43
N TYR A 16 4.77 10.55 6.21
CA TYR A 16 5.39 9.53 7.07
C TYR A 16 5.69 10.05 8.49
N GLU A 17 6.09 11.32 8.63
CA GLU A 17 6.23 11.94 9.96
C GLU A 17 4.90 11.99 10.72
N GLU A 18 3.79 12.29 10.03
CA GLU A 18 2.46 12.33 10.64
C GLU A 18 2.02 10.94 11.12
N ILE A 19 2.35 9.88 10.37
CA ILE A 19 2.13 8.50 10.82
C ILE A 19 2.95 8.19 12.08
N GLU A 20 4.22 8.58 12.14
CA GLU A 20 5.06 8.37 13.33
C GLU A 20 4.55 9.16 14.55
N LYS A 21 4.14 10.41 14.35
CA LYS A 21 3.49 11.22 15.40
C LYS A 21 2.21 10.54 15.89
N ALA A 22 1.36 10.06 14.97
CA ALA A 22 0.14 9.35 15.30
C ALA A 22 0.41 8.08 16.13
N LYS A 23 1.42 7.29 15.74
CA LYS A 23 1.87 6.10 16.49
C LYS A 23 2.28 6.46 17.93
N GLY A 24 2.89 7.63 18.13
CA GLY A 24 3.30 8.11 19.46
C GLY A 24 2.15 8.33 20.45
N TYR A 25 0.92 8.52 19.99
CA TYR A 25 -0.26 8.68 20.85
C TYR A 25 -0.92 7.34 21.22
N LEU A 26 -0.49 6.24 20.61
CA LEU A 26 -1.13 4.93 20.75
C LEU A 26 -0.39 4.04 21.75
N LYS A 27 -1.13 3.16 22.42
CA LYS A 27 -0.53 2.18 23.34
C LYS A 27 0.08 1.04 22.54
N SER A 28 1.06 0.36 23.14
CA SER A 28 1.68 -0.81 22.53
C SER A 28 0.70 -1.97 22.27
N GLN A 29 -0.49 -1.98 22.88
CA GLN A 29 -1.51 -3.01 22.67
C GLN A 29 -2.47 -2.66 21.52
N ASP A 30 -2.46 -1.41 21.05
CA ASP A 30 -3.38 -0.97 20.01
C ASP A 30 -2.98 -1.52 18.64
N ILE A 31 -3.98 -1.95 17.87
CA ILE A 31 -3.79 -2.37 16.48
C ILE A 31 -3.74 -1.12 15.62
N ILE A 32 -2.66 -0.98 14.85
CA ILE A 32 -2.47 0.15 13.94
C ILE A 32 -2.66 -0.36 12.52
N ILE A 33 -3.61 0.26 11.85
CA ILE A 33 -3.91 0.06 10.44
C ILE A 33 -3.68 1.40 9.75
N VAL A 34 -2.84 1.42 8.72
CA VAL A 34 -2.64 2.61 7.87
C VAL A 34 -3.24 2.27 6.51
N MET A 35 -4.13 3.13 6.03
CA MET A 35 -4.84 2.89 4.77
C MET A 35 -4.99 4.18 3.98
N GLY A 36 -4.95 4.06 2.65
CA GLY A 36 -5.15 5.18 1.74
C GLY A 36 -4.47 4.97 0.40
N ASP A 37 -4.50 6.02 -0.40
CA ASP A 37 -3.78 6.11 -1.67
C ASP A 37 -2.34 6.58 -1.41
N PHE A 38 -1.38 5.68 -1.64
CA PHE A 38 0.05 5.99 -1.51
C PHE A 38 0.68 6.40 -2.84
N ASN A 39 -0.08 6.35 -3.94
CA ASN A 39 0.41 6.55 -5.31
C ASN A 39 1.69 5.74 -5.62
N ALA A 40 1.77 4.55 -5.01
CA ALA A 40 2.94 3.69 -5.01
C ALA A 40 2.71 2.46 -5.88
N LYS A 41 3.70 2.04 -6.66
CA LYS A 41 3.71 0.77 -7.38
C LYS A 41 4.73 -0.13 -6.70
N VAL A 42 4.26 -1.10 -5.91
CA VAL A 42 5.15 -1.94 -5.07
C VAL A 42 5.64 -3.23 -5.74
N GLY A 43 5.37 -3.44 -7.03
CA GLY A 43 5.75 -4.67 -7.75
C GLY A 43 5.19 -5.96 -7.10
N ASP A 44 5.71 -7.12 -7.51
CA ASP A 44 5.43 -8.43 -6.88
C ASP A 44 6.72 -9.08 -6.37
N GLU A 45 7.72 -8.27 -6.01
CA GLU A 45 8.91 -8.83 -5.40
C GLU A 45 8.50 -9.52 -4.11
N ARG A 46 8.84 -10.82 -3.98
CA ARG A 46 8.63 -11.63 -2.78
C ARG A 46 9.49 -11.09 -1.63
N VAL A 47 9.06 -9.96 -1.07
CA VAL A 47 9.45 -9.49 0.24
C VAL A 47 8.37 -10.00 1.18
N ASP A 48 8.67 -10.36 2.43
CA ASP A 48 7.65 -10.77 3.43
C ASP A 48 6.54 -9.71 3.68
N ILE A 49 6.67 -8.55 3.03
CA ILE A 49 5.77 -7.40 2.99
C ILE A 49 4.81 -7.44 1.80
N VAL A 50 5.21 -8.09 0.70
CA VAL A 50 4.51 -8.22 -0.58
C VAL A 50 4.27 -9.72 -0.84
N GLY A 51 3.19 -10.27 -0.29
CA GLY A 51 2.73 -11.64 -0.56
C GLY A 51 2.56 -11.97 -2.06
N PRO A 52 2.41 -13.26 -2.42
CA PRO A 52 2.53 -13.72 -3.80
C PRO A 52 1.32 -13.32 -4.65
N SER A 53 1.54 -12.50 -5.68
CA SER A 53 0.92 -12.54 -7.03
C SER A 53 0.87 -11.14 -7.68
N GLY A 54 1.68 -10.93 -8.72
CA GLY A 54 1.66 -9.76 -9.58
C GLY A 54 2.81 -9.74 -10.61
N ILE A 55 2.60 -9.07 -11.73
CA ILE A 55 3.61 -8.80 -12.76
C ILE A 55 3.70 -7.26 -12.80
N GLY A 56 4.87 -6.66 -12.55
CA GLY A 56 5.00 -5.20 -12.61
C GLY A 56 6.31 -4.61 -12.07
N THR A 57 6.58 -3.35 -12.45
CA THR A 57 7.77 -2.56 -12.06
C THR A 57 7.51 -1.75 -10.79
N VAL A 58 8.44 -1.80 -9.83
CA VAL A 58 8.42 -0.94 -8.64
C VAL A 58 8.76 0.50 -9.04
N ASN A 59 7.98 1.50 -8.60
CA ASN A 59 8.34 2.92 -8.76
C ASN A 59 9.00 3.46 -7.47
N GLU A 60 9.59 4.65 -7.51
CA GLU A 60 10.28 5.26 -6.35
C GLU A 60 9.40 5.33 -5.09
N ARG A 61 8.14 5.74 -5.25
CA ARG A 61 7.13 5.76 -4.17
C ARG A 61 6.87 4.35 -3.60
N GLY A 62 6.89 3.33 -4.46
CA GLY A 62 6.79 1.92 -4.09
C GLY A 62 7.98 1.42 -3.29
N SER A 63 9.21 1.69 -3.75
CA SER A 63 10.44 1.35 -3.01
C SER A 63 10.43 1.97 -1.61
N ARG A 64 10.04 3.23 -1.53
CA ARG A 64 9.94 3.97 -0.27
C ARG A 64 8.87 3.40 0.68
N LEU A 65 7.73 3.00 0.14
CA LEU A 65 6.67 2.33 0.93
C LEU A 65 7.15 0.97 1.46
N ILE A 66 7.87 0.20 0.65
CA ILE A 66 8.46 -1.09 1.06
C ILE A 66 9.47 -0.86 2.19
N GLU A 67 10.40 0.07 2.02
CA GLU A 67 11.40 0.42 3.03
C GLU A 67 10.74 0.89 4.34
N TRP A 68 9.74 1.78 4.26
CA TRP A 68 9.01 2.22 5.46
C TRP A 68 8.35 1.05 6.18
N CYS A 69 7.75 0.11 5.45
CA CYS A 69 7.15 -1.10 6.04
C CYS A 69 8.19 -2.02 6.68
N GLN A 70 9.41 -2.11 6.12
CA GLN A 70 10.51 -2.88 6.71
C GLN A 70 10.95 -2.26 8.04
N ILE A 71 11.20 -0.95 8.05
CA ILE A 71 11.69 -0.21 9.23
C ILE A 71 10.66 -0.22 10.37
N ASN A 72 9.37 -0.13 10.04
CA ASN A 72 8.29 0.04 11.02
C ASN A 72 7.54 -1.25 11.37
N ASP A 73 7.99 -2.40 10.86
CA ASP A 73 7.33 -3.70 11.04
C ASP A 73 5.85 -3.70 10.60
N PHE A 74 5.57 -3.13 9.43
CA PHE A 74 4.28 -3.23 8.76
C PHE A 74 4.32 -4.25 7.62
N THR A 75 3.14 -4.76 7.25
CA THR A 75 2.93 -5.62 6.09
C THR A 75 1.72 -5.13 5.30
N ILE A 76 1.80 -5.22 3.97
CA ILE A 76 0.70 -4.86 3.08
C ILE A 76 -0.25 -6.06 3.01
N THR A 77 -1.54 -5.84 3.26
CA THR A 77 -2.51 -6.95 3.39
C THR A 77 -3.29 -7.17 2.10
N ASN A 78 -3.69 -6.10 1.41
CA ASN A 78 -4.58 -6.14 0.26
C ASN A 78 -3.91 -6.53 -1.07
N ILE A 79 -2.74 -7.17 -1.06
CA ILE A 79 -1.91 -7.41 -2.26
C ILE A 79 -2.63 -8.29 -3.29
N LYS A 80 -3.37 -9.30 -2.82
CA LYS A 80 -4.17 -10.15 -3.70
C LYS A 80 -5.41 -9.40 -4.16
N THR A 81 -5.37 -8.93 -5.39
CA THR A 81 -6.58 -8.62 -6.15
C THR A 81 -7.32 -9.94 -6.37
N THR A 82 -8.48 -10.13 -5.76
CA THR A 82 -9.39 -11.22 -6.14
C THR A 82 -9.99 -10.87 -7.49
N LEU A 83 -9.27 -11.14 -8.59
CA LEU A 83 -9.78 -11.04 -9.96
C LEU A 83 -10.78 -12.18 -10.30
N GLY A 84 -11.13 -13.06 -9.36
CA GLY A 84 -11.83 -14.32 -9.66
C GLY A 84 -13.37 -14.33 -9.59
N ASP A 85 -14.03 -13.41 -8.89
CA ASP A 85 -15.44 -13.63 -8.49
C ASP A 85 -16.48 -12.64 -9.04
N SER A 86 -16.09 -11.54 -9.70
CA SER A 86 -17.06 -10.51 -10.14
C SER A 86 -17.49 -10.62 -11.60
N GLY A 87 -16.95 -11.55 -12.40
CA GLY A 87 -17.35 -11.71 -13.82
C GLY A 87 -17.16 -10.46 -14.68
N LEU A 88 -16.42 -9.47 -14.19
CA LEU A 88 -16.27 -8.14 -14.78
C LEU A 88 -14.84 -7.93 -15.31
N GLU A 89 -14.20 -8.98 -15.83
CA GLU A 89 -12.94 -8.81 -16.54
C GLU A 89 -13.22 -8.21 -17.92
N ARG A 90 -12.90 -6.92 -18.11
CA ARG A 90 -12.81 -6.35 -19.45
C ARG A 90 -11.43 -6.69 -20.03
N PRO A 91 -11.32 -7.13 -21.29
CA PRO A 91 -10.01 -7.34 -21.93
C PRO A 91 -9.24 -6.01 -21.94
N GLY A 92 -8.21 -5.91 -21.10
CA GLY A 92 -7.45 -4.68 -20.83
C GLY A 92 -7.10 -4.46 -19.35
N ASP A 93 -7.82 -5.10 -18.43
CA ASP A 93 -7.66 -4.92 -16.97
C ASP A 93 -6.43 -5.58 -16.35
N ARG A 94 -5.59 -6.27 -17.14
CA ARG A 94 -4.36 -6.96 -16.67
C ARG A 94 -3.29 -6.01 -16.09
N ASN A 95 -3.41 -4.70 -16.31
CA ASN A 95 -2.39 -3.69 -15.98
C ASN A 95 -2.91 -2.53 -15.11
N ARG A 96 -4.01 -2.67 -14.36
CA ARG A 96 -4.42 -1.60 -13.43
C ARG A 96 -3.37 -1.44 -12.33
N ASN A 97 -2.75 -0.26 -12.27
CA ASN A 97 -1.81 0.08 -11.20
C ASN A 97 -2.60 0.14 -9.89
N LYS A 98 -2.26 -0.73 -8.94
CA LYS A 98 -2.76 -0.64 -7.58
C LYS A 98 -1.99 0.45 -6.85
N ILE A 99 -2.69 1.47 -6.35
CA ILE A 99 -2.10 2.59 -5.60
C ILE A 99 -2.67 2.74 -4.19
N ASP A 100 -3.80 2.09 -3.92
CA ASP A 100 -4.41 1.99 -2.59
C ASP A 100 -3.87 0.80 -1.80
N TYR A 101 -3.38 1.06 -0.59
CA TYR A 101 -2.81 0.04 0.28
C TYR A 101 -3.44 0.04 1.66
N ILE A 102 -3.55 -1.16 2.23
CA ILE A 102 -3.91 -1.38 3.63
C ILE A 102 -2.73 -2.04 4.32
N LEU A 103 -2.09 -1.31 5.20
CA LEU A 103 -0.93 -1.72 5.99
C LEU A 103 -1.39 -2.08 7.41
N ILE A 104 -0.85 -3.17 7.95
CA ILE A 104 -1.03 -3.52 9.36
C ILE A 104 0.32 -3.87 9.98
N GLN A 105 0.49 -3.61 11.28
CA GLN A 105 1.67 -4.11 12.00
C GLN A 105 1.78 -5.64 11.85
N LYS A 106 2.97 -6.14 11.51
CA LYS A 106 3.26 -7.56 11.25
C LYS A 106 2.76 -8.48 12.36
N ARG A 107 2.91 -8.09 13.62
CA ARG A 107 2.45 -8.87 14.78
C ARG A 107 0.93 -9.12 14.79
N PHE A 108 0.15 -8.26 14.14
CA PHE A 108 -1.30 -8.38 14.01
C PHE A 108 -1.75 -8.92 12.64
N ARG A 109 -0.83 -9.34 11.76
CA ARG A 109 -1.18 -9.81 10.40
C ARG A 109 -2.24 -10.91 10.39
N ASN A 110 -2.19 -11.81 11.38
CA ASN A 110 -3.12 -12.94 11.50
C ASN A 110 -4.53 -12.52 11.96
N ALA A 111 -4.72 -11.27 12.40
CA ALA A 111 -6.04 -10.71 12.70
C ALA A 111 -6.81 -10.35 11.41
N VAL A 112 -6.12 -10.21 10.28
CA VAL A 112 -6.74 -9.92 8.99
C VAL A 112 -7.28 -11.20 8.38
N LYS A 113 -8.61 -11.35 8.37
CA LYS A 113 -9.27 -12.50 7.75
C LYS A 113 -9.27 -12.40 6.23
N THR A 114 -9.60 -11.22 5.70
CA THR A 114 -9.66 -10.93 4.26
C THR A 114 -9.40 -9.44 4.03
N SER A 115 -8.65 -9.12 2.98
CA SER A 115 -8.49 -7.75 2.47
C SER A 115 -8.55 -7.80 0.96
N LYS A 116 -9.44 -7.03 0.35
CA LYS A 116 -9.69 -7.03 -1.10
C LYS A 116 -9.57 -5.61 -1.64
N SER A 117 -8.95 -5.48 -2.80
CA SER A 117 -9.07 -4.28 -3.64
C SER A 117 -10.19 -4.51 -4.64
N LEU A 118 -11.16 -3.60 -4.69
CA LEU A 118 -12.24 -3.62 -5.68
C LEU A 118 -11.87 -2.70 -6.84
N PRO A 119 -12.17 -3.07 -8.10
CA PRO A 119 -12.01 -2.15 -9.21
C PRO A 119 -12.93 -0.93 -9.01
N GLY A 120 -12.41 0.26 -9.30
CA GLY A 120 -13.21 1.49 -9.28
C GLY A 120 -14.39 1.40 -10.24
N ALA A 121 -15.54 1.94 -9.83
CA ALA A 121 -16.67 2.14 -10.72
C ALA A 121 -16.35 3.30 -11.67
N GLU A 122 -16.09 2.98 -12.94
CA GLU A 122 -16.16 3.98 -14.00
C GLU A 122 -17.63 4.43 -14.06
N SER A 123 -17.92 5.70 -13.75
CA SER A 123 -19.22 6.28 -14.06
C SER A 123 -19.18 6.68 -15.54
N ASP A 124 -20.02 6.02 -16.34
CA ASP A 124 -20.25 6.37 -17.76
C ASP A 124 -20.79 7.80 -17.92
#